data_AF-A0A6N7M9D4-F1
#
_entry.id   AF-A0A6N7M9D4-F1
#
_cell.length_a   1.000
_cell.length_b   1.000
_cell.length_c   1.000
_cell.angle_alpha   90.00
_cell.angle_beta   90.00
_cell.angle_gamma   90.00
#
_symmetry.space_group_name_H-M   'P 1'
#
loop_
_entity.id
_entity.type
_entity.pdbx_description
1 polymer ?
#
loop_
_entity_poly.entity_id
_entity_poly.type
_entity_poly.pdbx_seq_one_letter_code
_entity_poly.pdbx_strand_id
1 'polypeptide(L)'
;HIVRAILIGIFYPFMKRIGYGLSVKDSYVLWWGALRGAIGLALALIVAGEESIPIQIRDQILFLTAGLVTLTSLVNATTIKILVNKLGLTKVSPAIALIRSNANQYLRQSTENTVEKLKEDRFLSRANWNAVKEYLPQSAKRFSTENIKIETIAETRRRILEKEKSSYWHQFRDGLLGPVAVRRLSETIDDILDAGGMIPLSERKDLEESWKTPKLLTWLQSMPMAGRMTKRTFFERLSVSYDSARGFVEAQEGSTKIG
;
A
#
# COMPACT_ATOMS: atom_id res chain seq x y z
N HIS A 1 12.39 -15.44 22.52
CA HIS A 1 11.90 -15.63 21.14
C HIS A 1 10.67 -16.55 21.07
N ILE A 2 10.61 -17.60 21.90
CA ILE A 2 9.54 -18.60 21.94
C ILE A 2 8.15 -17.99 22.24
N VAL A 3 8.01 -17.21 23.31
CA VAL A 3 6.74 -16.56 23.68
C VAL A 3 6.17 -15.73 22.54
N ARG A 4 7.02 -15.05 21.77
CA ARG A 4 6.60 -14.27 20.60
C ARG A 4 6.14 -15.16 19.44
N ALA A 5 6.83 -16.28 19.17
CA ALA A 5 6.39 -17.23 18.16
C ALA A 5 5.02 -17.82 18.51
N ILE A 6 4.80 -18.14 19.80
CA ILE A 6 3.52 -18.61 20.32
C ILE A 6 2.45 -17.54 20.16
N LEU A 7 2.70 -16.31 20.59
CA LEU A 7 1.77 -15.19 20.43
C LEU A 7 1.42 -14.95 18.95
N ILE A 8 2.43 -14.87 18.07
CA ILE A 8 2.20 -14.71 16.64
C ILE A 8 1.39 -15.89 16.10
N GLY A 9 1.67 -17.13 16.51
CA GLY A 9 0.93 -18.31 16.09
C GLY A 9 -0.54 -18.31 16.54
N ILE A 10 -0.80 -17.93 17.80
CA ILE A 10 -2.17 -17.84 18.36
C ILE A 10 -2.97 -16.73 17.68
N PHE A 11 -2.35 -15.57 17.45
CA PHE A 11 -3.00 -14.44 16.81
C PHE A 11 -2.95 -14.51 15.28
N TYR A 12 -2.18 -15.42 14.68
CA TYR A 12 -2.10 -15.61 13.23
C TYR A 12 -3.47 -15.81 12.56
N PRO A 13 -4.38 -16.67 13.04
CA PRO A 13 -5.71 -16.81 12.43
C PRO A 13 -6.55 -15.53 12.47
N PHE A 14 -6.32 -14.66 13.46
CA PHE A 14 -6.97 -13.35 13.56
C PHE A 14 -6.32 -12.33 12.63
N MET A 15 -4.99 -12.24 12.64
CA MET A 15 -4.20 -11.36 11.76
C MET A 15 -4.32 -11.73 10.28
N LYS A 16 -4.63 -12.99 9.96
CA LYS A 16 -4.91 -13.44 8.60
C LYS A 16 -6.28 -12.95 8.10
N ARG A 17 -7.22 -12.68 9.01
CA ARG A 17 -8.62 -12.31 8.70
C ARG A 17 -8.91 -10.82 8.79
N ILE A 18 -8.00 -10.02 9.34
CA ILE A 18 -8.17 -8.57 9.53
C ILE A 18 -7.31 -7.82 8.53
N GLY A 19 -7.95 -6.93 7.78
CA GLY A 19 -7.32 -6.24 6.65
C GLY A 19 -6.84 -7.25 5.61
N TYR A 20 -5.66 -6.99 5.06
CA TYR A 20 -5.09 -7.73 3.92
C TYR A 20 -4.54 -9.12 4.25
N GLY A 21 -4.49 -9.48 5.53
CA GLY A 21 -3.98 -10.75 6.01
C GLY A 21 -2.45 -10.82 6.02
N LEU A 22 -1.87 -11.09 7.19
CA LEU A 22 -0.42 -11.26 7.32
C LEU A 22 0.04 -12.53 6.58
N SER A 23 0.95 -12.42 5.60
CA SER A 23 1.50 -13.61 4.96
C SER A 23 2.43 -14.36 5.92
N VAL A 24 2.66 -15.64 5.65
CA VAL A 24 3.59 -16.46 6.45
C VAL A 24 5.00 -15.85 6.41
N LYS A 25 5.39 -15.24 5.28
CA LYS A 25 6.68 -14.58 5.12
C LYS A 25 6.81 -13.35 6.01
N ASP A 26 5.75 -12.55 6.08
CA ASP A 26 5.72 -11.35 6.92
C ASP A 26 5.71 -11.71 8.41
N SER A 27 5.13 -12.87 8.76
CA SER A 27 5.15 -13.40 10.12
C SER A 27 6.56 -13.75 10.60
N TYR A 28 7.42 -14.29 9.72
CA TYR A 28 8.83 -14.53 10.05
C TYR A 28 9.60 -13.22 10.25
N VAL A 29 9.32 -12.21 9.42
CA VAL A 29 9.90 -10.87 9.58
C VAL A 29 9.45 -10.22 10.88
N LEU A 30 8.16 -10.33 11.24
CA LEU A 30 7.61 -9.83 12.49
C LEU A 30 8.24 -10.52 13.72
N TRP A 31 8.43 -11.84 13.63
CA TRP A 31 9.06 -12.61 14.70
C TRP A 31 10.52 -12.20 14.92
N TRP A 32 11.28 -12.00 13.84
CA TRP A 32 12.72 -11.68 13.87
C TRP A 32 13.01 -10.20 14.12
N GLY A 33 12.26 -9.30 13.48
CA GLY A 33 12.50 -7.85 13.44
C GLY A 33 12.03 -7.08 14.68
N ALA A 34 11.19 -7.69 15.54
CA ALA A 34 10.77 -7.01 16.77
C ALA A 34 11.94 -6.87 17.76
N LEU A 35 12.47 -5.64 17.83
CA LEU A 35 13.54 -5.21 18.73
C LEU A 35 13.16 -5.52 20.19
N ARG A 36 14.00 -6.35 20.83
CA ARG A 36 13.92 -6.60 22.27
C ARG A 36 14.87 -5.64 22.96
N GLY A 37 14.41 -5.01 24.03
CA GLY A 37 15.34 -4.33 24.91
C GLY A 37 14.75 -3.24 25.76
N ALA A 38 13.77 -2.48 25.24
CA ALA A 38 13.28 -1.30 25.95
C ALA A 38 12.73 -1.63 27.34
N ILE A 39 11.88 -2.65 27.44
CA ILE A 39 11.28 -3.06 28.73
C ILE A 39 12.32 -3.71 29.66
N GLY A 40 13.21 -4.55 29.13
CA GLY A 40 14.26 -5.19 29.94
C GLY A 40 15.30 -4.21 30.47
N LEU A 41 15.67 -3.22 29.65
CA LEU A 41 16.57 -2.14 30.04
C LEU A 41 15.88 -1.20 31.05
N ALA A 42 14.59 -0.90 30.87
CA ALA A 42 13.82 -0.12 31.83
C ALA A 42 13.75 -0.80 33.20
N LEU A 43 13.49 -2.11 33.26
CA LEU A 43 13.52 -2.88 34.50
C LEU A 43 14.91 -2.90 35.15
N ALA A 44 15.97 -3.03 34.34
CA ALA A 44 17.33 -2.97 34.85
C ALA A 44 17.68 -1.60 35.43
N LEU A 45 17.19 -0.51 34.82
CA LEU A 45 17.35 0.85 35.33
C LEU A 45 16.57 1.08 36.64
N ILE A 46 15.37 0.50 36.76
CA ILE A 46 14.59 0.55 38.01
C ILE A 46 15.37 -0.17 39.13
N VAL A 47 15.92 -1.35 38.87
CA VAL A 47 16.74 -2.10 39.83
C VAL A 47 18.04 -1.34 40.19
N ALA A 48 18.62 -0.62 39.22
CA ALA A 48 19.79 0.24 39.46
C ALA A 48 19.48 1.44 40.38
N GLY A 49 18.23 1.93 40.37
CA GLY A 49 17.78 3.04 41.21
C GLY A 49 17.29 2.64 42.61
N GLU A 50 17.20 1.34 42.91
CA GLU A 50 16.69 0.84 44.17
C GLU A 50 17.81 0.81 45.25
N GLU A 51 17.64 1.59 46.32
CA GLU A 51 18.64 1.74 47.39
C GLU A 51 18.68 0.54 48.35
N SER A 52 17.61 -0.26 48.41
CA SER A 52 17.54 -1.46 49.23
C SER A 52 18.44 -2.61 48.73
N ILE A 53 18.95 -2.51 47.49
CA ILE A 53 19.81 -3.52 46.87
C ILE A 53 21.28 -3.07 46.91
N PRO A 54 22.23 -3.95 47.29
CA PRO A 54 23.66 -3.63 47.26
C PRO A 54 24.14 -3.10 45.90
N ILE A 55 24.98 -2.05 45.93
CA ILE A 55 25.59 -1.40 44.75
C ILE A 55 26.26 -2.38 43.79
N GLN A 56 26.93 -3.42 44.31
CA GLN A 56 27.62 -4.41 43.48
C GLN A 56 26.63 -5.23 42.64
N ILE A 57 25.46 -5.56 43.21
CA ILE A 57 24.45 -6.38 42.55
C ILE A 57 23.72 -5.57 41.49
N ARG A 58 23.37 -4.32 41.79
CA ARG A 58 22.61 -3.47 40.87
C ARG A 58 23.42 -3.10 39.61
N ASP A 59 24.71 -2.82 39.76
CA ASP A 59 25.60 -2.53 38.64
C ASP A 59 25.84 -3.78 37.78
N GLN A 60 25.97 -4.95 38.41
CA GLN A 60 26.12 -6.22 37.71
C GLN A 60 24.86 -6.56 36.87
N ILE A 61 23.66 -6.39 37.44
CA ILE A 61 22.39 -6.60 36.73
C ILE A 61 22.26 -5.61 35.57
N LEU A 62 22.58 -4.33 35.79
CA LEU A 62 22.50 -3.29 34.78
C LEU A 62 23.45 -3.58 33.60
N PHE A 63 24.72 -3.89 33.89
CA PHE A 63 25.72 -4.18 32.88
C PHE A 63 25.38 -5.42 32.06
N LEU A 64 25.00 -6.52 32.71
CA LEU A 64 24.64 -7.76 32.02
C LEU A 64 23.38 -7.59 31.17
N THR A 65 22.37 -6.89 31.68
CA THR A 65 21.11 -6.68 30.96
C THR A 65 21.31 -5.75 29.76
N ALA A 66 22.02 -4.64 29.94
CA ALA A 66 22.33 -3.70 28.87
C ALA A 66 23.21 -4.35 27.79
N GLY A 67 24.22 -5.14 28.19
CA GLY A 67 25.08 -5.88 27.27
C GLY A 67 24.31 -6.91 26.44
N LEU A 68 23.49 -7.74 27.09
CA LEU A 68 22.65 -8.73 26.42
C LEU A 68 21.65 -8.09 25.44
N VAL A 69 20.98 -7.03 25.86
CA VAL A 69 20.01 -6.28 25.04
C VAL A 69 20.70 -5.65 23.83
N THR A 70 21.84 -4.99 24.04
CA THR A 70 22.56 -4.31 22.97
C THR A 70 23.09 -5.32 21.95
N LEU A 71 23.69 -6.42 22.41
CA LEU A 71 24.22 -7.46 21.54
C LEU A 71 23.11 -8.14 20.73
N THR A 72 22.00 -8.50 21.38
CA THR A 72 20.86 -9.12 20.67
C THR A 72 20.18 -8.16 19.70
N SER A 73 20.07 -6.87 20.06
CA SER A 73 19.58 -5.82 19.16
C SER A 73 20.48 -5.67 17.92
N LEU A 74 21.80 -5.64 18.11
CA LEU A 74 22.77 -5.52 17.01
C LEU A 74 22.70 -6.71 16.04
N VAL A 75 22.63 -7.94 16.56
CA VAL A 75 22.48 -9.14 15.74
C VAL A 75 21.15 -9.12 14.97
N ASN A 76 20.05 -8.76 15.63
CA ASN A 76 18.75 -8.68 14.97
C ASN A 76 18.70 -7.59 13.88
N ALA A 77 19.25 -6.40 14.17
CA ALA A 77 19.28 -5.26 13.26
C ALA A 77 20.15 -5.50 12.01
N THR A 78 21.27 -6.21 12.16
CA THR A 78 22.14 -6.56 11.01
C THR A 78 21.56 -7.70 10.19
N THR A 79 20.91 -8.68 10.84
CA THR A 79 20.42 -9.89 10.17
C THR A 79 19.07 -9.69 9.47
N ILE A 80 18.25 -8.70 9.88
CA ILE A 80 16.92 -8.49 9.31
C ILE A 80 16.95 -8.20 7.81
N LYS A 81 17.92 -7.43 7.32
CA LYS A 81 18.05 -7.12 5.88
C LYS A 81 18.30 -8.39 5.06
N ILE A 82 19.15 -9.28 5.56
CA ILE A 82 19.44 -10.58 4.93
C ILE A 82 18.19 -11.44 4.91
N LEU A 83 17.46 -11.48 6.04
CA LEU A 83 16.22 -12.23 6.16
C LEU A 83 15.19 -11.74 5.13
N VAL A 84 14.87 -10.43 5.11
CA VAL A 84 13.87 -9.86 4.19
C VAL A 84 14.26 -10.09 2.73
N ASN A 85 15.55 -9.96 2.39
CA ASN A 85 16.06 -10.27 1.04
C ASN A 85 15.91 -11.76 0.69
N LYS A 86 16.22 -12.68 1.62
CA LYS A 86 16.06 -14.13 1.41
C LYS A 86 14.60 -14.54 1.24
N LEU A 87 13.67 -13.90 1.95
CA LEU A 87 12.24 -14.14 1.78
C LEU A 87 11.68 -13.55 0.47
N GLY A 88 12.48 -12.73 -0.23
CA GLY A 88 12.13 -12.12 -1.50
C GLY A 88 11.15 -10.96 -1.38
N LEU A 89 11.00 -10.39 -0.19
CA LEU A 89 10.08 -9.29 0.09
C LEU A 89 10.61 -7.94 -0.44
N THR A 90 11.88 -7.86 -0.83
CA THR A 90 12.49 -6.67 -1.46
C THR A 90 12.54 -6.72 -2.98
N LYS A 91 12.00 -7.79 -3.61
CA LYS A 91 12.02 -7.89 -5.07
C LYS A 91 11.05 -6.87 -5.67
N VAL A 92 11.58 -6.02 -6.54
CA VAL A 92 10.75 -5.18 -7.42
C VAL A 92 9.85 -6.11 -8.22
N SER A 93 8.54 -5.84 -8.26
CA SER A 93 7.62 -6.65 -9.06
C SER A 93 8.08 -6.64 -10.53
N PRO A 94 7.91 -7.75 -11.27
CA PRO A 94 8.34 -7.79 -12.67
C PRO A 94 7.61 -6.72 -13.51
N ALA A 95 6.37 -6.39 -13.13
CA ALA A 95 5.59 -5.27 -13.62
C ALA A 95 6.31 -3.90 -13.49
N ILE A 96 6.79 -3.53 -12.30
CA ILE A 96 7.51 -2.26 -12.08
C ILE A 96 8.81 -2.24 -12.90
N ALA A 97 9.49 -3.38 -13.02
CA ALA A 97 10.70 -3.49 -13.84
C ALA A 97 10.38 -3.27 -15.34
N LEU A 98 9.23 -3.75 -15.81
CA LEU A 98 8.75 -3.55 -17.17
C LEU A 98 8.31 -2.11 -17.43
N ILE A 99 7.57 -1.47 -16.51
CA ILE A 99 7.26 -0.05 -16.64
C ILE A 99 8.54 0.76 -16.76
N ARG A 100 9.57 0.41 -15.96
CA ARG A 100 10.87 1.07 -16.06
C ARG A 100 11.51 0.88 -17.44
N SER A 101 11.45 -0.33 -18.01
CA SER A 101 11.99 -0.57 -19.36
C SER A 101 11.16 0.12 -20.45
N ASN A 102 9.84 0.11 -20.35
CA ASN A 102 8.93 0.77 -21.30
C ASN A 102 9.08 2.29 -21.22
N ALA A 103 9.19 2.85 -20.02
CA ALA A 103 9.47 4.27 -19.81
C ALA A 103 10.83 4.64 -20.42
N ASN A 104 11.87 3.84 -20.20
CA ASN A 104 13.17 4.05 -20.83
C ASN A 104 13.09 3.97 -22.36
N GLN A 105 12.32 3.03 -22.91
CA GLN A 105 12.13 2.90 -24.35
C GLN A 105 11.36 4.11 -24.93
N TYR A 106 10.29 4.54 -24.27
CA TYR A 106 9.53 5.72 -24.65
C TYR A 106 10.39 6.99 -24.60
N LEU A 107 11.13 7.19 -23.51
CA LEU A 107 12.08 8.29 -23.36
C LEU A 107 13.12 8.27 -24.49
N ARG A 108 13.65 7.09 -24.82
CA ARG A 108 14.61 6.94 -25.91
C ARG A 108 14.02 7.34 -27.26
N GLN A 109 12.86 6.80 -27.60
CA GLN A 109 12.19 7.09 -28.87
C GLN A 109 11.80 8.58 -28.98
N SER A 110 11.28 9.17 -27.89
CA SER A 110 10.96 10.59 -27.84
C SER A 110 12.21 11.47 -27.99
N THR A 111 13.33 11.08 -27.36
CA THR A 111 14.60 11.80 -27.47
C THR A 111 15.19 11.66 -28.87
N GLU A 112 15.13 10.49 -29.49
CA GLU A 112 15.60 10.27 -30.88
C GLU A 112 14.79 11.12 -31.88
N ASN A 113 13.46 11.11 -31.78
CA ASN A 113 12.60 11.96 -32.60
C ASN A 113 12.88 13.46 -32.39
N THR A 114 13.18 13.87 -31.15
CA THR A 114 13.52 15.25 -30.84
C THR A 114 14.89 15.62 -31.41
N VAL A 115 15.87 14.72 -31.33
CA VAL A 115 17.19 14.90 -31.94
C VAL A 115 17.10 14.99 -33.46
N GLU A 116 16.23 14.22 -34.10
CA GLU A 116 15.97 14.33 -35.54
C GLU A 116 15.43 15.72 -35.91
N LYS A 117 14.45 16.24 -35.16
CA LYS A 117 13.94 17.61 -35.36
C LYS A 117 15.02 18.67 -35.12
N LEU A 118 15.86 18.50 -34.10
CA LEU A 118 16.94 19.46 -33.79
C LEU A 118 18.05 19.45 -34.86
N LYS A 119 18.22 18.36 -35.61
CA LYS A 119 19.14 18.30 -36.77
C LYS A 119 18.68 19.15 -37.95
N GLU A 120 17.37 19.36 -38.09
CA GLU A 120 16.77 20.18 -39.15
C GLU A 120 16.89 21.69 -38.86
N ASP A 121 17.19 22.08 -37.63
CA ASP A 121 17.36 23.48 -37.24
C ASP A 121 18.66 24.08 -37.81
N ARG A 122 18.52 25.19 -38.54
CA ARG A 122 19.63 25.96 -39.15
C ARG A 122 20.68 26.35 -38.11
N PHE A 123 20.27 26.71 -36.89
CA PHE A 123 21.18 27.15 -35.83
C PHE A 123 22.00 26.02 -35.21
N LEU A 124 21.53 24.77 -35.33
CA LEU A 124 22.16 23.57 -34.74
C LEU A 124 22.89 22.69 -35.78
N SER A 125 22.95 23.15 -37.03
CA SER A 125 23.60 22.45 -38.16
C SER A 125 25.08 22.08 -37.94
N ARG A 126 25.79 22.79 -37.05
CA ARG A 126 27.20 22.55 -36.70
C ARG A 126 27.39 21.77 -35.39
N ALA A 127 26.31 21.30 -34.75
CA ALA A 127 26.42 20.56 -33.50
C ALA A 127 27.07 19.18 -33.70
N ASN A 128 27.82 18.71 -32.70
CA ASN A 128 28.43 17.37 -32.71
C ASN A 128 27.40 16.31 -32.29
N TRP A 129 26.64 15.79 -33.25
CA TRP A 129 25.62 14.78 -33.02
C TRP A 129 26.15 13.43 -32.54
N ASN A 130 27.43 13.13 -32.77
CA ASN A 130 28.06 11.92 -32.25
C ASN A 130 28.24 12.01 -30.72
N ALA A 131 28.65 13.17 -30.22
CA ALA A 131 28.73 13.44 -28.79
C ALA A 131 27.33 13.42 -28.13
N VAL A 132 26.31 14.00 -28.78
CA VAL A 132 24.92 13.98 -28.26
C VAL A 132 24.37 12.55 -28.14
N LYS A 133 24.74 11.65 -29.05
CA LYS A 133 24.31 10.25 -29.04
C LYS A 133 24.79 9.49 -27.80
N GLU A 134 25.91 9.89 -27.23
CA GLU A 134 26.49 9.28 -26.01
C GLU A 134 25.68 9.65 -24.74
N TYR A 135 25.03 10.81 -24.74
CA TYR A 135 24.15 11.24 -23.64
C TYR A 135 22.71 10.71 -23.75
N LEU A 136 22.39 9.94 -24.78
CA LEU A 136 21.05 9.35 -24.93
C LEU A 136 20.79 8.29 -23.85
N PRO A 137 19.53 8.15 -23.38
CA PRO A 137 19.15 7.10 -22.44
C PRO A 137 19.54 5.70 -22.96
N GLN A 138 20.04 4.83 -22.08
CA GLN A 138 20.42 3.46 -22.45
C GLN A 138 19.22 2.65 -22.98
N SER A 139 19.45 1.87 -24.04
CA SER A 139 18.46 0.95 -24.59
C SER A 139 18.11 -0.13 -23.55
N ALA A 140 16.82 -0.23 -23.20
CA ALA A 140 16.36 -1.31 -22.34
C ALA A 140 16.38 -2.65 -23.09
N LYS A 141 16.80 -3.73 -22.42
CA LYS A 141 16.70 -5.10 -22.94
C LYS A 141 15.23 -5.47 -23.14
N ARG A 142 14.87 -6.08 -24.28
CA ARG A 142 13.53 -6.65 -24.53
C ARG A 142 13.30 -7.84 -23.59
N PHE A 143 12.27 -7.76 -22.75
CA PHE A 143 11.77 -8.87 -21.93
C PHE A 143 10.66 -9.63 -22.70
N SER A 144 10.49 -10.94 -22.43
CA SER A 144 9.63 -11.87 -23.20
C SER A 144 8.12 -11.72 -22.93
N THR A 145 7.34 -11.59 -24.01
CA THR A 145 6.05 -10.88 -24.13
C THR A 145 4.79 -11.49 -23.47
N GLU A 146 4.84 -12.68 -22.88
CA GLU A 146 3.60 -13.45 -22.55
C GLU A 146 3.09 -13.28 -21.10
N ASN A 147 3.94 -13.40 -20.08
CA ASN A 147 3.59 -13.05 -18.69
C ASN A 147 3.45 -11.53 -18.48
N ILE A 148 3.91 -10.76 -19.46
CA ILE A 148 4.05 -9.31 -19.47
C ILE A 148 2.71 -8.59 -19.65
N LYS A 149 1.79 -9.10 -20.49
CA LYS A 149 0.51 -8.42 -20.74
C LYS A 149 -0.38 -8.39 -19.49
N ILE A 150 -0.42 -9.49 -18.73
CA ILE A 150 -1.27 -9.62 -17.53
C ILE A 150 -0.81 -8.63 -16.45
N GLU A 151 0.50 -8.53 -16.20
CA GLU A 151 1.07 -7.60 -15.22
C GLU A 151 1.00 -6.13 -15.67
N THR A 152 1.18 -5.83 -16.97
CA THR A 152 1.02 -4.45 -17.50
C THR A 152 -0.43 -3.97 -17.35
N ILE A 153 -1.38 -4.86 -17.63
CA ILE A 153 -2.81 -4.58 -17.45
C ILE A 153 -3.11 -4.36 -15.96
N ALA A 154 -2.54 -5.18 -15.07
CA ALA A 154 -2.72 -5.05 -13.63
C ALA A 154 -2.19 -3.72 -13.08
N GLU A 155 -1.03 -3.25 -13.53
CA GLU A 155 -0.51 -1.94 -13.14
C GLU A 155 -1.26 -0.77 -13.77
N THR A 156 -1.74 -0.91 -15.00
CA THR A 156 -2.60 0.09 -15.64
C THR A 156 -3.90 0.26 -14.84
N ARG A 157 -4.52 -0.86 -14.44
CA ARG A 157 -5.67 -0.87 -13.53
C ARG A 157 -5.34 -0.20 -12.20
N ARG A 158 -4.19 -0.52 -11.62
CA ARG A 158 -3.71 0.10 -10.37
C ARG A 158 -3.64 1.63 -10.48
N ARG A 159 -3.08 2.15 -11.58
CA ARG A 159 -2.98 3.60 -11.82
C ARG A 159 -4.35 4.27 -11.98
N ILE A 160 -5.28 3.61 -12.67
CA ILE A 160 -6.65 4.10 -12.81
C ILE A 160 -7.33 4.18 -11.43
N LEU A 161 -7.19 3.14 -10.62
CA LEU A 161 -7.75 3.07 -9.27
C LEU A 161 -7.14 4.15 -8.33
N GLU A 162 -5.83 4.35 -8.36
CA GLU A 162 -5.18 5.43 -7.59
C GLU A 162 -5.69 6.82 -8.01
N LYS A 163 -5.95 7.01 -9.30
CA LYS A 163 -6.52 8.25 -9.84
C LYS A 163 -7.98 8.44 -9.44
N GLU A 164 -8.80 7.39 -9.47
CA GLU A 164 -10.18 7.41 -8.95
C GLU A 164 -10.19 7.79 -7.46
N LYS A 165 -9.32 7.15 -6.66
CA LYS A 165 -9.18 7.46 -5.22
C LYS A 165 -8.81 8.93 -5.01
N SER A 166 -7.84 9.44 -5.76
CA SER A 166 -7.47 10.86 -5.72
C SER A 166 -8.65 11.78 -6.09
N SER A 167 -9.48 11.38 -7.05
CA SER A 167 -10.69 12.12 -7.44
C SER A 167 -11.70 12.17 -6.29
N TYR A 168 -11.95 11.06 -5.58
CA TYR A 168 -12.85 11.05 -4.43
C TYR A 168 -12.39 12.00 -3.32
N TRP A 169 -11.09 12.01 -3.00
CA TRP A 169 -10.53 12.95 -2.03
C TRP A 169 -10.61 14.42 -2.48
N HIS A 170 -10.55 14.68 -3.79
CA HIS A 170 -10.77 16.01 -4.35
C HIS A 170 -12.24 16.44 -4.17
N GLN A 171 -13.19 15.58 -4.57
CA GLN A 171 -14.63 15.85 -4.42
C GLN A 171 -15.04 16.07 -2.96
N PHE A 172 -14.43 15.35 -2.01
CA PHE A 172 -14.65 15.58 -0.58
C PHE A 172 -14.11 16.93 -0.10
N ARG A 173 -12.93 17.32 -0.59
CA ARG A 173 -12.36 18.64 -0.28
C ARG A 173 -13.24 19.77 -0.78
N ASP A 174 -13.86 19.59 -1.94
CA ASP A 174 -14.77 20.56 -2.55
C ASP A 174 -16.19 20.53 -1.94
N GLY A 175 -16.44 19.63 -0.98
CA GLY A 175 -17.75 19.48 -0.33
C GLY A 175 -18.80 18.77 -1.19
N LEU A 176 -18.41 18.18 -2.32
CA LEU A 176 -19.30 17.45 -3.24
C LEU A 176 -19.59 16.02 -2.79
N LEU A 177 -18.70 15.45 -1.96
CA LEU A 177 -18.79 14.08 -1.47
C LEU A 177 -18.77 14.07 0.07
N GLY A 178 -19.67 13.29 0.70
CA GLY A 178 -19.74 13.18 2.16
C GLY A 178 -18.61 12.34 2.76
N PRO A 179 -18.27 12.54 4.06
CA PRO A 179 -17.16 11.83 4.73
C PRO A 179 -17.34 10.30 4.76
N VAL A 180 -18.58 9.84 4.91
CA VAL A 180 -18.89 8.39 4.91
C VAL A 180 -18.76 7.80 3.50
N ALA A 181 -19.13 8.57 2.47
CA ALA A 181 -19.05 8.15 1.08
C ALA A 181 -17.59 8.04 0.61
N VAL A 182 -16.75 9.06 0.88
CA VAL A 182 -15.31 9.00 0.58
C VAL A 182 -14.64 7.81 1.23
N ARG A 183 -14.95 7.56 2.50
CA ARG A 183 -14.33 6.48 3.25
C ARG A 183 -14.65 5.14 2.61
N ARG A 184 -15.92 4.86 2.32
CA ARG A 184 -16.35 3.61 1.68
C ARG A 184 -15.73 3.43 0.31
N LEU A 185 -15.82 4.44 -0.55
CA LEU A 185 -15.25 4.38 -1.91
C LEU A 185 -13.74 4.16 -1.90
N SER A 186 -13.02 4.80 -0.95
CA SER A 186 -11.58 4.63 -0.80
C SER A 186 -11.21 3.25 -0.27
N GLU A 187 -11.91 2.75 0.77
CA GLU A 187 -11.72 1.40 1.33
C GLU A 187 -11.90 0.33 0.24
N THR A 188 -12.94 0.47 -0.58
CA THR A 188 -13.18 -0.42 -1.72
C THR A 188 -12.06 -0.38 -2.77
N ILE A 189 -11.53 0.80 -3.09
CA ILE A 189 -10.38 0.89 -4.00
C ILE A 189 -9.16 0.22 -3.39
N ASP A 190 -8.91 0.42 -2.10
CA ASP A 190 -7.78 -0.17 -1.40
C ASP A 190 -7.85 -1.71 -1.44
N ASP A 191 -9.03 -2.29 -1.16
CA ASP A 191 -9.26 -3.74 -1.29
C ASP A 191 -8.89 -4.29 -2.69
N ILE A 192 -9.16 -3.54 -3.76
CA ILE A 192 -8.80 -3.94 -5.14
C ILE A 192 -7.31 -3.71 -5.43
N LEU A 193 -6.74 -2.59 -4.98
CA LEU A 193 -5.34 -2.25 -5.17
C LEU A 193 -4.43 -3.30 -4.53
N ASP A 194 -4.85 -3.82 -3.37
CA ASP A 194 -4.12 -4.84 -2.63
C ASP A 194 -4.22 -6.25 -3.24
N ALA A 195 -5.20 -6.51 -4.11
CA ALA A 195 -5.22 -7.68 -5.00
C ALA A 195 -4.21 -7.57 -6.17
N GLY A 196 -3.39 -6.52 -6.19
CA GLY A 196 -2.31 -6.32 -7.17
C GLY A 196 -2.78 -5.96 -8.57
N GLY A 197 -4.03 -5.51 -8.74
CA GLY A 197 -4.61 -5.17 -10.06
C GLY A 197 -5.06 -6.38 -10.88
N MET A 198 -5.07 -7.59 -10.29
CA MET A 198 -5.43 -8.84 -10.98
C MET A 198 -6.92 -8.93 -11.29
N ILE A 199 -7.76 -8.22 -10.53
CA ILE A 199 -9.22 -8.17 -10.73
C ILE A 199 -9.55 -7.26 -11.92
N PRO A 200 -10.34 -7.72 -12.91
CA PRO A 200 -10.83 -6.86 -13.99
C PRO A 200 -11.69 -5.72 -13.45
N LEU A 201 -11.52 -4.51 -13.98
CA LEU A 201 -12.35 -3.35 -13.64
C LEU A 201 -13.86 -3.61 -13.87
N SER A 202 -14.20 -4.54 -14.76
CA SER A 202 -15.57 -4.97 -15.08
C SER A 202 -16.18 -5.95 -14.07
N GLU A 203 -15.37 -6.62 -13.24
CA GLU A 203 -15.84 -7.59 -12.23
C GLU A 203 -16.09 -6.95 -10.86
N ARG A 204 -16.04 -5.61 -10.80
CA ARG A 204 -16.23 -4.79 -9.61
C ARG A 204 -17.68 -4.86 -9.09
N LYS A 205 -18.00 -5.86 -8.28
CA LYS A 205 -19.34 -6.05 -7.65
C LYS A 205 -19.58 -5.12 -6.46
N ASP A 206 -18.55 -4.40 -6.05
CA ASP A 206 -18.47 -3.68 -4.78
C ASP A 206 -19.44 -2.47 -4.74
N LEU A 207 -19.63 -1.77 -5.85
CA LEU A 207 -20.63 -0.70 -5.92
C LEU A 207 -22.05 -1.25 -5.84
N GLU A 208 -22.36 -2.29 -6.60
CA GLU A 208 -23.68 -2.91 -6.61
C GLU A 208 -24.05 -3.55 -5.27
N GLU A 209 -23.07 -4.10 -4.54
CA GLU A 209 -23.26 -4.66 -3.21
C GLU A 209 -23.38 -3.57 -2.13
N SER A 210 -22.61 -2.48 -2.24
CA SER A 210 -22.71 -1.33 -1.32
C SER A 210 -24.05 -0.58 -1.44
N TRP A 211 -24.72 -0.68 -2.59
CA TRP A 211 -26.02 -0.08 -2.88
C TRP A 211 -27.21 -0.97 -2.50
N LYS A 212 -27.00 -2.24 -2.13
CA LYS A 212 -28.08 -3.13 -1.71
C LYS A 212 -28.58 -2.77 -0.32
N THR A 213 -29.87 -2.47 -0.20
CA THR A 213 -30.54 -2.35 1.10
C THR A 213 -30.63 -3.73 1.77
N PRO A 214 -30.11 -3.90 3.00
CA PRO A 214 -30.22 -5.19 3.67
C PRO A 214 -31.69 -5.53 3.95
N LYS A 215 -32.10 -6.76 3.62
CA LYS A 215 -33.48 -7.27 3.82
C LYS A 215 -33.99 -7.16 5.26
N LEU A 216 -33.07 -7.04 6.21
CA LEU A 216 -33.35 -6.85 7.63
C LEU A 216 -33.89 -5.44 7.94
N LEU A 217 -33.50 -4.43 7.15
CA LEU A 217 -33.95 -3.05 7.32
C LEU A 217 -35.36 -2.83 6.76
N THR A 218 -35.68 -3.51 5.65
CA THR A 218 -37.06 -3.58 5.11
C THR A 218 -37.99 -4.34 6.06
N TRP A 219 -37.47 -5.36 6.78
CA TRP A 219 -38.22 -6.05 7.82
C TRP A 219 -38.44 -5.16 9.05
N LEU A 220 -37.41 -4.44 9.53
CA LEU A 220 -37.50 -3.53 10.68
C LEU A 220 -38.44 -2.34 10.44
N GLN A 221 -38.65 -1.96 9.18
CA GLN A 221 -39.61 -0.92 8.78
C GLN A 221 -41.07 -1.31 9.07
N SER A 222 -41.37 -2.61 9.18
CA SER A 222 -42.72 -3.11 9.47
C SER A 222 -43.12 -2.99 10.95
N MET A 223 -42.19 -2.68 11.87
CA MET A 223 -42.50 -2.55 13.30
C MET A 223 -42.92 -1.11 13.67
N PRO A 224 -44.11 -0.93 14.28
CA PRO A 224 -44.68 0.40 14.57
C PRO A 224 -43.90 1.21 15.62
N MET A 225 -43.16 0.56 16.52
CA MET A 225 -42.42 1.23 17.61
C MET A 225 -41.04 1.78 17.20
N ALA A 226 -40.44 1.27 16.12
CA ALA A 226 -39.10 1.69 15.64
C ALA A 226 -39.16 2.76 14.53
N GLY A 227 -40.36 3.16 14.10
CA GLY A 227 -40.59 3.86 12.84
C GLY A 227 -39.86 5.19 12.64
N ARG A 228 -39.63 6.00 13.69
CA ARG A 228 -38.92 7.29 13.53
C ARG A 228 -37.40 7.12 13.40
N MET A 229 -36.79 6.26 14.21
CA MET A 229 -35.34 6.03 14.18
C MET A 229 -34.95 5.24 12.91
N THR A 230 -35.73 4.22 12.54
CA THR A 230 -35.51 3.43 11.33
C THR A 230 -35.63 4.28 10.05
N LYS A 231 -36.58 5.23 10.00
CA LYS A 231 -36.71 6.16 8.86
C LYS A 231 -35.50 7.09 8.72
N ARG A 232 -34.96 7.61 9.82
CA ARG A 232 -33.77 8.49 9.79
C ARG A 232 -32.55 7.73 9.29
N THR A 233 -32.27 6.55 9.87
CA THR A 233 -31.15 5.70 9.47
C THR A 233 -31.27 5.24 8.01
N PHE A 234 -32.49 5.01 7.53
CA PHE A 234 -32.74 4.68 6.12
C PHE A 234 -32.41 5.86 5.19
N PHE A 235 -32.90 7.05 5.50
CA PHE A 235 -32.64 8.26 4.71
C PHE A 235 -31.15 8.62 4.69
N GLU A 236 -30.48 8.55 5.84
CA GLU A 236 -29.03 8.74 5.94
C GLU A 236 -28.27 7.73 5.05
N ARG A 237 -28.66 6.46 5.06
CA ARG A 237 -28.06 5.44 4.18
C ARG A 237 -28.32 5.70 2.70
N LEU A 238 -29.52 6.16 2.35
CA LEU A 238 -29.89 6.46 0.97
C LEU A 238 -29.13 7.67 0.43
N SER A 239 -28.95 8.70 1.26
CA SER A 239 -28.09 9.85 0.97
C SER A 239 -26.64 9.42 0.72
N VAL A 240 -26.07 8.59 1.61
CA VAL A 240 -24.71 8.07 1.42
C VAL A 240 -24.58 7.24 0.14
N SER A 241 -25.59 6.44 -0.19
CA SER A 241 -25.61 5.65 -1.43
C SER A 241 -25.65 6.55 -2.68
N TYR A 242 -26.47 7.60 -2.65
CA TYR A 242 -26.57 8.57 -3.73
C TYR A 242 -25.27 9.36 -3.92
N ASP A 243 -24.70 9.88 -2.83
CA ASP A 243 -23.43 10.63 -2.87
C ASP A 243 -22.29 9.75 -3.40
N SER A 244 -22.24 8.48 -2.98
CA SER A 244 -21.24 7.52 -3.46
C SER A 244 -21.41 7.23 -4.96
N ALA A 245 -22.65 7.07 -5.44
CA ALA A 245 -22.92 6.81 -6.84
C ALA A 245 -22.58 8.01 -7.73
N ARG A 246 -22.96 9.22 -7.30
CA ARG A 246 -22.61 10.45 -8.00
C ARG A 246 -21.10 10.63 -8.07
N GLY A 247 -20.41 10.48 -6.94
CA GLY A 247 -18.96 10.68 -6.90
C GLY A 247 -18.17 9.66 -7.71
N PHE A 248 -18.68 8.43 -7.79
CA PHE A 248 -18.16 7.39 -8.69
C PHE A 248 -18.27 7.79 -10.17
N VAL A 249 -19.45 8.22 -10.61
CA VAL A 249 -19.69 8.63 -12.00
C VAL A 249 -18.78 9.80 -12.39
N GLU A 250 -18.66 10.81 -11.52
CA GLU A 250 -17.82 11.98 -11.75
C GLU A 250 -16.32 11.62 -11.83
N ALA A 251 -15.86 10.68 -10.99
CA ALA A 251 -14.49 10.17 -11.07
C ALA A 251 -14.24 9.36 -12.35
N GLN A 252 -15.25 8.62 -12.83
CA GLN A 252 -15.16 7.84 -14.06
C GLN A 252 -15.10 8.75 -15.30
N GLU A 253 -15.92 9.81 -15.36
CA GLU A 253 -15.87 10.83 -16.41
C GLU A 253 -14.53 11.59 -16.45
N GLY A 254 -13.97 11.91 -15.27
CA GLY A 254 -12.63 12.49 -15.19
C GLY A 254 -11.51 11.53 -15.63
N SER A 255 -11.75 10.23 -15.53
CA SER A 255 -10.80 9.20 -15.94
C SER A 255 -10.82 8.94 -17.44
N THR A 256 -11.98 8.98 -18.09
CA THR A 256 -12.15 8.76 -19.54
C THR A 256 -11.67 9.92 -20.40
N LYS A 257 -11.71 11.17 -19.91
CA LYS A 257 -11.18 12.35 -20.63
C LYS A 257 -9.66 12.35 -20.84
N ILE A 258 -8.94 11.38 -20.26
CA ILE A 258 -7.47 11.27 -20.31
C ILE A 258 -7.02 10.06 -21.17
N GLY A 259 -7.98 9.29 -21.72
CA GLY A 259 -7.73 8.22 -22.69
C GLY A 259 -7.62 8.72 -24.12
#